data_AF-A0A5E6NH42-F1
#
_entry.id   AF-A0A5E6NH42-F1
#
_cell.length_a   1.000
_cell.length_b   1.000
_cell.length_c   1.000
_cell.angle_alpha   90.00
_cell.angle_beta   90.00
_cell.angle_gamma   90.00
#
_symmetry.space_group_name_H-M   'P 1'
#
loop_
_entity.id
_entity.type
_entity.pdbx_description
1 polymer ?
#
loop_
_entity_poly.entity_id
_entity_poly.type
_entity_poly.pdbx_seq_one_letter_code
_entity_poly.pdbx_strand_id
1 'polypeptide(L)'
;MTEVTVKLTPIPELARVVMAGFDSVRDCANAVADIIEAGIIPAGLEMMDSFAIEAAEGFANVGYPLDAQALLLCELDGTKAQVQAELESVLKVLSGASSLKVSESEKERLNLWKGRKSAFPAVGRLSPDYYCMDGTIPRRHLADMLEKLMS
;
A
#
# COMPACT_ATOMS: atom_id res chain seq x y z
N MET A 1 14.71 16.65 -25.98
CA MET A 1 14.56 15.22 -25.67
C MET A 1 13.34 14.72 -26.41
N THR A 2 13.51 13.76 -27.30
CA THR A 2 12.50 13.27 -28.25
C THR A 2 12.47 11.75 -28.11
N GLU A 3 11.28 11.22 -27.81
CA GLU A 3 10.90 9.81 -27.65
C GLU A 3 11.22 9.11 -26.30
N VAL A 4 10.16 8.62 -25.65
CA VAL A 4 10.18 7.67 -24.52
C VAL A 4 9.44 6.42 -24.99
N THR A 5 10.15 5.30 -25.16
CA THR A 5 9.54 4.00 -25.47
C THR A 5 8.93 3.42 -24.20
N VAL A 6 7.62 3.60 -24.02
CA VAL A 6 6.87 2.94 -22.93
C VAL A 6 6.50 1.52 -23.33
N LYS A 7 6.89 0.54 -22.50
CA LYS A 7 6.41 -0.84 -22.59
C LYS A 7 4.98 -0.87 -22.05
N LEU A 8 3.98 -1.00 -22.93
CA LEU A 8 2.57 -1.14 -22.56
C LEU A 8 2.37 -2.53 -21.92
N THR A 9 2.30 -2.58 -20.59
CA THR A 9 1.83 -3.77 -19.87
C THR A 9 0.34 -3.96 -20.15
N PRO A 10 -0.16 -5.19 -20.33
CA PRO A 10 -1.59 -5.44 -20.46
C PRO A 10 -2.34 -4.84 -19.27
N ILE A 11 -3.49 -4.20 -19.54
CA ILE A 11 -4.39 -3.73 -18.48
C ILE A 11 -4.94 -4.99 -17.78
N PRO A 12 -4.83 -5.10 -16.45
CA PRO A 12 -5.35 -6.25 -15.72
C PRO A 12 -6.87 -6.37 -15.87
N GLU A 13 -7.40 -7.59 -15.85
CA GLU A 13 -8.86 -7.84 -15.90
C GLU A 13 -9.57 -7.28 -14.65
N LEU A 14 -8.89 -7.37 -13.50
CA LEU A 14 -9.37 -6.88 -12.23
C LEU A 14 -8.21 -6.28 -11.43
N ALA A 15 -8.49 -5.19 -10.71
CA ALA A 15 -7.62 -4.67 -9.67
C ALA A 15 -8.43 -4.39 -8.39
N ARG A 16 -7.84 -4.66 -7.24
CA ARG A 16 -8.43 -4.46 -5.90
C ARG A 16 -7.38 -3.91 -4.95
N VAL A 17 -7.77 -2.99 -4.09
CA VAL A 17 -6.93 -2.48 -3.01
C VAL A 17 -7.51 -2.94 -1.68
N VAL A 18 -6.65 -3.51 -0.85
CA VAL A 18 -6.89 -3.73 0.58
C VAL A 18 -6.24 -2.59 1.35
N MET A 19 -7.01 -1.94 2.21
CA MET A 19 -6.56 -0.95 3.18
C MET A 19 -6.60 -1.58 4.56
N ALA A 20 -5.49 -1.57 5.27
CA ALA A 20 -5.37 -2.10 6.64
C ALA A 20 -4.80 -1.04 7.58
N GLY A 21 -5.49 -0.73 8.68
CA GLY A 21 -4.99 0.12 9.75
C GLY A 21 -4.35 -0.69 10.87
N PHE A 22 -3.34 -0.13 11.52
CA PHE A 22 -2.58 -0.77 12.58
C PHE A 22 -2.35 0.18 13.75
N ASP A 23 -2.32 -0.39 14.96
CA ASP A 23 -2.08 0.35 16.20
C ASP A 23 -0.58 0.61 16.44
N SER A 24 0.30 0.03 15.62
CA SER A 24 1.72 0.35 15.62
C SER A 24 2.34 0.27 14.22
N VAL A 25 3.36 1.10 13.98
CA VAL A 25 4.17 1.07 12.75
C VAL A 25 4.88 -0.29 12.60
N ARG A 26 5.27 -0.91 13.72
CA ARG A 26 5.95 -2.21 13.73
C ARG A 26 5.04 -3.33 13.23
N ASP A 27 3.78 -3.35 13.67
CA ASP A 27 2.82 -4.38 13.23
C ASP A 27 2.50 -4.24 11.75
N CYS A 28 2.39 -3.01 11.25
CA CYS A 28 2.23 -2.72 9.83
C CYS A 28 3.45 -3.20 9.01
N ALA A 29 4.67 -2.97 9.51
CA ALA A 29 5.90 -3.44 8.85
C ALA A 29 6.01 -4.99 8.86
N ASN A 30 5.63 -5.63 9.96
CA ASN A 30 5.57 -7.10 10.03
C ASN A 30 4.57 -7.66 9.02
N ALA A 31 3.39 -7.04 8.90
CA ALA A 31 2.39 -7.44 7.91
C ALA A 31 2.90 -7.34 6.46
N VAL A 32 3.73 -6.34 6.15
CA VAL A 32 4.42 -6.27 4.85
C VAL A 32 5.34 -7.47 4.66
N ALA A 33 6.17 -7.81 5.64
CA ALA A 33 7.03 -8.98 5.57
C ALA A 33 6.22 -10.26 5.38
N ASP A 34 5.16 -10.46 6.16
CA ASP A 34 4.29 -11.65 6.10
C ASP A 34 3.61 -11.81 4.73
N ILE A 35 3.19 -10.71 4.07
CA ILE A 35 2.63 -10.75 2.71
C ILE A 35 3.67 -11.29 1.72
N ILE A 36 4.92 -10.81 1.81
CA ILE A 36 5.99 -11.23 0.91
C ILE A 36 6.43 -12.66 1.22
N GLU A 37 6.54 -13.04 2.48
CA GLU A 37 6.87 -14.41 2.91
C GLU A 37 5.80 -15.42 2.49
N ALA A 38 4.53 -15.02 2.43
CA ALA A 38 3.45 -15.82 1.87
C ALA A 38 3.55 -16.02 0.34
N GLY A 39 4.57 -15.44 -0.30
CA GLY A 39 4.81 -15.54 -1.75
C GLY A 39 3.89 -14.63 -2.57
N ILE A 40 3.18 -13.70 -1.92
CA ILE A 40 2.28 -12.77 -2.58
C ILE A 40 3.11 -11.57 -3.03
N ILE A 41 3.00 -11.20 -4.31
CA ILE A 41 3.68 -10.03 -4.88
C ILE A 41 2.62 -9.05 -5.36
N PRO A 42 2.17 -8.12 -4.49
CA PRO A 42 1.17 -7.13 -4.86
C PRO A 42 1.63 -6.24 -6.02
N ALA A 43 0.68 -5.75 -6.80
CA ALA A 43 0.90 -4.72 -7.81
C ALA A 43 1.32 -3.38 -7.19
N GLY A 44 0.89 -3.11 -5.96
CA GLY A 44 1.34 -2.00 -5.14
C GLY A 44 1.27 -2.35 -3.66
N LEU A 45 2.27 -1.91 -2.88
CA LEU A 45 2.33 -2.15 -1.44
C LEU A 45 2.94 -0.93 -0.76
N GLU A 46 2.14 -0.16 -0.04
CA GLU A 46 2.49 1.19 0.42
C GLU A 46 2.05 1.43 1.86
N MET A 47 2.97 1.92 2.70
CA MET A 47 2.71 2.24 4.10
C MET A 47 2.62 3.76 4.32
N MET A 48 1.81 4.17 5.28
CA MET A 48 1.74 5.55 5.77
C MET A 48 1.72 5.54 7.30
N ASP A 49 2.38 6.51 7.94
CA ASP A 49 2.28 6.73 9.39
C ASP A 49 1.05 7.61 9.73
N SER A 50 0.76 7.76 11.01
CA SER A 50 -0.37 8.59 11.50
C SER A 50 -0.36 10.01 10.96
N PHE A 51 0.80 10.67 10.88
CA PHE A 51 0.90 12.02 10.32
C PHE A 51 0.51 12.08 8.83
N ALA A 52 1.00 11.13 8.03
CA ALA A 52 0.63 11.04 6.62
C ALA A 52 -0.85 10.65 6.43
N ILE A 53 -1.40 9.81 7.30
CA ILE A 53 -2.82 9.44 7.31
C ILE A 53 -3.69 10.67 7.55
N GLU A 54 -3.41 11.44 8.61
CA GLU A 54 -4.16 12.67 8.94
C GLU A 54 -4.08 13.69 7.81
N ALA A 55 -2.90 13.89 7.24
CA ALA A 55 -2.68 14.82 6.14
C ALA A 55 -3.43 14.39 4.86
N ALA A 56 -3.36 13.10 4.51
CA ALA A 56 -4.06 12.53 3.37
C ALA A 56 -5.58 12.64 3.53
N GLU A 57 -6.10 12.29 4.72
CA GLU A 57 -7.53 12.32 4.99
C GLU A 57 -8.07 13.76 5.05
N GLY A 58 -7.34 14.68 5.69
CA GLY A 58 -7.71 16.09 5.76
C GLY A 58 -7.80 16.77 4.38
N PHE A 59 -7.06 16.28 3.38
CA PHE A 59 -7.11 16.80 2.02
C PHE A 59 -8.10 16.03 1.12
N ALA A 60 -8.08 14.70 1.14
CA ALA A 60 -8.80 13.87 0.19
C ALA A 60 -10.13 13.33 0.71
N ASN A 61 -10.30 13.22 2.03
CA ASN A 61 -11.46 12.68 2.73
C ASN A 61 -11.93 11.35 2.12
N VAL A 62 -11.03 10.36 2.14
CA VAL A 62 -11.18 9.07 1.45
C VAL A 62 -11.59 7.95 2.40
N GLY A 63 -11.75 8.26 3.69
CA GLY A 63 -12.15 7.34 4.73
C GLY A 63 -10.99 6.54 5.31
N TYR A 64 -9.80 7.14 5.40
CA TYR A 64 -8.71 6.54 6.16
C TYR A 64 -8.99 6.58 7.68
N PRO A 65 -8.59 5.53 8.42
CA PRO A 65 -8.76 5.47 9.87
C PRO A 65 -7.80 6.44 10.57
N LEU A 66 -8.33 7.53 11.11
CA LEU A 66 -7.55 8.56 11.83
C LEU A 66 -7.03 8.10 13.20
N ASP A 67 -7.54 6.98 13.71
CA ASP A 67 -7.10 6.34 14.95
C ASP A 67 -5.93 5.36 14.74
N ALA A 68 -5.59 5.04 13.49
CA ALA A 68 -4.48 4.16 13.17
C ALA A 68 -3.11 4.87 13.31
N GLN A 69 -2.13 4.17 13.90
CA GLN A 69 -0.74 4.64 13.95
C GLN A 69 0.02 4.37 12.65
N ALA A 70 -0.44 3.40 11.87
CA ALA A 70 0.04 3.13 10.52
C ALA A 70 -1.07 2.57 9.64
N LEU A 71 -0.97 2.79 8.33
CA LEU A 71 -1.86 2.27 7.30
C LEU A 71 -1.06 1.53 6.25
N LEU A 72 -1.57 0.40 5.77
CA LEU A 72 -1.07 -0.32 4.61
C LEU A 72 -2.10 -0.29 3.49
N LEU A 73 -1.66 0.07 2.29
CA LEU A 73 -2.40 -0.15 1.05
C LEU A 73 -1.73 -1.28 0.27
N CYS A 74 -2.49 -2.34 -0.01
CA CYS A 74 -2.04 -3.49 -0.79
C CYS A 74 -2.93 -3.65 -2.03
N GLU A 75 -2.40 -3.37 -3.22
CA GLU A 75 -3.07 -3.54 -4.50
C GLU A 75 -2.74 -4.89 -5.14
N LEU A 76 -3.77 -5.62 -5.52
CA LEU A 76 -3.71 -6.87 -6.26
C LEU A 76 -4.31 -6.64 -7.65
N ASP A 77 -3.64 -7.16 -8.68
CA ASP A 77 -4.13 -7.07 -10.06
C ASP A 77 -3.87 -8.36 -10.85
N GLY A 78 -4.72 -8.62 -11.85
CA GLY A 78 -4.61 -9.82 -12.67
C GLY A 78 -5.96 -10.29 -13.19
N THR A 79 -6.09 -11.61 -13.40
CA THR A 79 -7.40 -12.23 -13.67
C THR A 79 -8.26 -12.24 -12.41
N LYS A 80 -9.59 -12.33 -12.57
CA LYS A 80 -10.50 -12.42 -11.42
C LYS A 80 -10.17 -13.56 -10.47
N ALA A 81 -9.78 -14.72 -11.01
CA ALA A 81 -9.44 -15.89 -10.21
C ALA A 81 -8.14 -15.68 -9.40
N GLN A 82 -7.12 -15.06 -10.01
CA GLN A 82 -5.87 -14.73 -9.32
C GLN A 82 -6.12 -13.73 -8.19
N VAL A 83 -6.79 -12.61 -8.51
CA VAL A 83 -7.08 -11.56 -7.52
C VAL A 83 -7.90 -12.12 -6.35
N GLN A 84 -8.87 -13.01 -6.61
CA GLN A 84 -9.65 -13.64 -5.54
C GLN A 84 -8.78 -14.51 -4.62
N ALA A 85 -7.91 -15.36 -5.18
CA ALA A 85 -7.05 -16.24 -4.39
C ALA A 85 -5.99 -15.46 -3.58
N GLU A 86 -5.40 -14.43 -4.17
CA GLU A 86 -4.46 -13.53 -3.50
C GLU A 86 -5.16 -12.72 -2.42
N LEU A 87 -6.37 -12.22 -2.68
CA LEU A 87 -7.16 -11.47 -1.70
C LEU A 87 -7.46 -12.32 -0.46
N GLU A 88 -7.89 -13.57 -0.62
CA GLU A 88 -8.12 -14.49 0.51
C GLU A 88 -6.84 -14.68 1.36
N SER A 89 -5.69 -14.79 0.69
CA SER A 89 -4.40 -14.96 1.36
C SER A 89 -3.96 -13.69 2.08
N VAL A 90 -4.08 -12.52 1.44
CA VAL A 90 -3.77 -11.21 2.03
C VAL A 90 -4.67 -10.92 3.22
N LEU A 91 -5.98 -11.16 3.13
CA LEU A 91 -6.91 -10.92 4.23
C LEU A 91 -6.59 -11.80 5.46
N LYS A 92 -6.08 -13.03 5.23
CA LYS A 92 -5.62 -13.90 6.30
C LYS A 92 -4.36 -13.35 6.98
N VAL A 93 -3.38 -12.88 6.20
CA VAL A 93 -2.17 -12.23 6.72
C VAL A 93 -2.52 -10.97 7.51
N LEU A 94 -3.43 -10.16 6.99
CA LEU A 94 -3.86 -8.90 7.60
C LEU A 94 -4.94 -9.06 8.68
N SER A 95 -5.21 -10.29 9.14
CA SER A 95 -6.25 -10.56 10.14
C SER A 95 -6.02 -9.90 11.50
N GLY A 96 -4.77 -9.52 11.81
CA GLY A 96 -4.41 -8.76 13.02
C GLY A 96 -4.51 -7.22 12.89
N ALA A 97 -4.90 -6.69 11.73
CA ALA A 97 -5.08 -5.26 11.55
C ALA A 97 -6.26 -4.73 12.41
N SER A 98 -6.14 -3.52 12.95
CA SER A 98 -7.20 -2.89 13.75
C SER A 98 -8.39 -2.42 12.91
N SER A 99 -8.16 -2.18 11.62
CA SER A 99 -9.22 -1.97 10.63
C SER A 99 -8.83 -2.56 9.28
N LEU A 100 -9.84 -3.01 8.52
CA LEU A 100 -9.63 -3.62 7.21
C LEU A 100 -10.75 -3.22 6.25
N LYS A 101 -10.39 -2.83 5.03
CA LYS A 101 -11.34 -2.49 3.97
C LYS A 101 -10.82 -2.98 2.62
N VAL A 102 -11.70 -3.60 1.83
CA VAL A 102 -11.42 -3.98 0.44
C VAL A 102 -12.21 -3.05 -0.48
N SER A 103 -11.58 -2.52 -1.52
CA SER A 103 -12.29 -1.75 -2.54
C SER A 103 -13.26 -2.63 -3.31
N GLU A 104 -14.53 -2.26 -3.44
CA GLU A 104 -15.52 -3.04 -4.19
C GLU A 104 -15.66 -2.57 -5.65
N SER A 105 -15.20 -1.36 -5.93
CA SER A 105 -15.27 -0.73 -7.25
C SER A 105 -13.96 -0.06 -7.65
N GLU A 106 -13.79 0.18 -8.95
CA GLU A 106 -12.65 0.95 -9.46
C GLU A 106 -12.63 2.37 -8.88
N LYS A 107 -13.79 2.99 -8.68
CA LYS A 107 -13.92 4.30 -8.05
C LYS A 107 -13.35 4.31 -6.62
N GLU A 108 -13.68 3.30 -5.83
CA GLU A 108 -13.14 3.17 -4.46
C GLU A 108 -11.64 2.91 -4.48
N ARG A 109 -11.17 2.01 -5.36
CA ARG A 109 -9.75 1.73 -5.55
C ARG A 109 -8.96 3.02 -5.84
N LEU A 110 -9.44 3.82 -6.78
CA LEU A 110 -8.82 5.09 -7.17
C LEU A 110 -8.89 6.13 -6.05
N ASN A 111 -9.99 6.18 -5.29
CA ASN A 111 -10.11 7.06 -4.13
C ASN A 111 -9.10 6.71 -3.04
N LEU A 112 -8.94 5.43 -2.71
CA LEU A 112 -7.93 4.99 -1.75
C LEU A 112 -6.52 5.38 -2.22
N TRP A 113 -6.19 5.24 -3.50
CA TRP A 113 -4.89 5.72 -4.01
C TRP A 113 -4.75 7.24 -4.07
N LYS A 114 -5.85 7.97 -4.24
CA LYS A 114 -5.86 9.43 -4.24
C LYS A 114 -5.39 9.97 -2.89
N GLY A 115 -5.84 9.38 -1.78
CA GLY A 115 -5.40 9.75 -0.43
C GLY A 115 -3.87 9.73 -0.28
N ARG A 116 -3.23 8.62 -0.65
CA ARG A 116 -1.76 8.48 -0.65
C ARG A 116 -1.08 9.54 -1.53
N LYS A 117 -1.59 9.78 -2.74
CA LYS A 117 -1.01 10.78 -3.65
C LYS A 117 -1.14 12.22 -3.12
N SER A 118 -2.16 12.50 -2.30
CA SER A 118 -2.37 13.80 -1.67
C SER A 118 -1.60 14.04 -0.38
N ALA A 119 -0.92 13.04 0.19
CA ALA A 119 -0.09 13.24 1.38
C ALA A 119 1.13 14.15 1.07
N PHE A 120 1.70 14.04 -0.14
CA PHE A 120 2.95 14.72 -0.50
C PHE A 120 2.93 16.26 -0.51
N PRO A 121 1.85 16.96 -0.94
CA PRO A 121 1.76 18.42 -0.81
C PRO A 121 1.54 18.92 0.64
N ALA A 122 1.12 18.06 1.57
CA ALA A 122 0.70 18.47 2.91
C ALA A 122 1.83 18.36 3.96
N VAL A 123 2.73 17.38 3.83
CA VAL A 123 3.77 17.12 4.85
C VAL A 123 5.02 18.01 4.72
N GLY A 124 5.21 18.70 3.59
CA GLY A 124 6.33 19.63 3.37
C GLY A 124 6.35 20.88 4.26
N ARG A 125 5.41 21.04 5.20
CA ARG A 125 5.32 22.20 6.10
C ARG A 125 5.63 21.95 7.57
N LEU A 126 5.81 20.71 8.05
CA LEU A 126 5.63 20.45 9.50
C LEU A 126 6.69 19.67 10.30
N SER A 127 7.76 19.06 9.76
CA SER A 127 8.81 18.54 10.67
C SER A 127 10.18 18.27 10.00
N PRO A 128 11.32 18.57 10.68
CA PRO A 128 12.67 18.23 10.23
C PRO A 128 13.01 16.73 10.29
N ASP A 129 12.15 15.89 10.89
CA ASP A 129 12.38 14.45 11.06
C ASP A 129 11.48 13.59 10.14
N TYR A 130 11.16 14.10 8.95
CA TYR A 130 10.41 13.33 7.96
C TYR A 130 11.29 12.18 7.42
N TYR A 131 11.18 11.01 8.05
CA TYR A 131 11.67 9.76 7.47
C TYR A 131 10.76 9.42 6.29
N CYS A 132 11.04 10.07 5.15
CA CYS A 132 10.52 9.65 3.86
C CYS A 132 11.15 8.29 3.55
N MET A 133 10.55 7.20 4.02
CA MET A 133 10.83 5.89 3.42
C MET A 133 10.18 5.87 2.04
N ASP A 134 10.75 6.62 1.11
CA ASP A 134 10.54 6.44 -0.33
C ASP A 134 11.28 5.17 -0.76
N GLY A 135 10.77 4.05 -0.27
CA GLY A 135 11.13 2.72 -0.71
C GLY A 135 10.00 2.19 -1.56
N THR A 136 9.84 2.69 -2.79
CA THR A 136 9.13 1.89 -3.79
C THR A 136 9.94 0.61 -3.90
N ILE A 137 9.43 -0.56 -3.49
CA ILE A 137 10.23 -1.78 -3.63
C ILE A 137 10.05 -2.30 -5.06
N PRO A 138 11.03 -2.12 -5.96
CA PRO A 138 10.86 -2.57 -7.32
C PRO A 138 10.76 -4.10 -7.34
N ARG A 139 9.68 -4.61 -7.95
CA ARG A 139 9.32 -6.03 -8.19
C ARG A 139 10.47 -7.01 -8.50
N ARG A 140 11.61 -6.51 -8.97
CA ARG A 140 12.79 -7.26 -9.44
C ARG A 140 13.97 -7.30 -8.44
N HIS A 141 13.90 -6.57 -7.32
CA HIS A 141 14.95 -6.53 -6.29
C HIS A 141 14.41 -6.69 -4.85
N LEU A 142 13.12 -7.04 -4.70
CA LEU A 142 12.44 -7.20 -3.41
C LEU A 142 13.02 -8.36 -2.59
N ALA A 143 13.26 -9.51 -3.23
CA ALA A 143 13.85 -10.68 -2.57
C ALA A 143 15.26 -10.36 -2.02
N ASP A 144 16.09 -9.67 -2.81
CA ASP A 144 17.49 -9.36 -2.47
C ASP A 144 17.64 -8.27 -1.37
N MET A 145 16.64 -7.38 -1.23
CA MET A 145 16.66 -6.31 -0.22
C MET A 145 16.22 -6.82 1.17
N LEU A 146 15.24 -7.73 1.22
CA LEU A 146 14.76 -8.30 2.48
C LEU A 146 15.79 -9.22 3.12
N GLU A 147 16.57 -9.96 2.32
CA GLU A 147 17.66 -10.81 2.82
C GLU A 147 18.76 -9.99 3.54
N LYS A 148 18.92 -8.70 3.22
CA LYS A 148 19.89 -7.79 3.85
C LYS A 148 19.38 -7.06 5.09
N LEU A 149 18.07 -6.97 5.29
CA LEU A 149 17.48 -6.38 6.50
C LEU A 149 17.42 -7.38 7.67
N MET A 150 17.59 -8.66 7.38
CA MET A 150 17.53 -9.77 8.35
C MET A 150 18.92 -10.37 8.69
N SER A 151 20.01 -9.75 8.22
CA SER A 151 21.41 -10.10 8.55
C SER A 151 22.09 -9.01 9.38
#